data_AF-A0A6J8AWY5-F1
#
_entry.id   AF-A0A6J8AWY5-F1
#
_cell.length_a   1.000
_cell.length_b   1.000
_cell.length_c   1.000
_cell.angle_alpha   90.00
_cell.angle_beta   90.00
_cell.angle_gamma   90.00
#
_symmetry.space_group_name_H-M   'P 1'
#
loop_
_entity.id
_entity.type
_entity.pdbx_description
1 polymer ?
#
loop_
_entity_poly.entity_id
_entity_poly.type
_entity_poly.pdbx_seq_one_letter_code
_entity_poly.pdbx_strand_id
1 'polypeptide(L)'
;MMTLVRKRIGYQLEIADTFEYPSLASLANFIFYNLDKKFGKSLNYDVVTERGKDGVSQTDSFSFKENEASKMLMFSGQGSQKVGMCRSMKDSAEERCVFHRAEKILGYNVLDVCLQNDEELIERLKSTAFVQVALFVGCLAKIEQIKIENPHILTNINCVAGLSVGEFCALVYAGVLKFEDALEIVRKRGQVMEEEANRLSTSMASIYGPRMDQLKHYLEVNFKSLEISTYLGDNQHTVAGSNDDIDSFVDHLNTKDKESMNVVDVRKLRVAGAFHSIYMKKATVVVDPLIDAVEFRKPCTPVLMNVTGSFSEDTNDIKEQLKKQLVEPVQWRKTLVSAYESNVRQFIEVSPSRVLTSIVKNRISDCDGCLTDFLEV
;
A
#
# COMPACT_ATOMS: atom_id res chain seq x y z
N MET A 1 39.30 -36.97 22.54
CA MET A 1 39.17 -36.84 24.01
C MET A 1 37.98 -35.93 24.25
N MET A 2 36.89 -36.47 24.83
CA MET A 2 35.66 -35.72 25.10
C MET A 2 35.92 -34.66 26.16
N THR A 3 35.37 -33.46 25.97
CA THR A 3 35.16 -32.52 27.08
C THR A 3 33.83 -31.80 26.85
N LEU A 4 32.85 -32.17 27.68
CA LEU A 4 31.54 -31.55 27.81
C LEU A 4 31.62 -30.35 28.77
N VAL A 5 30.85 -29.29 28.49
CA VAL A 5 30.19 -28.49 29.53
C VAL A 5 28.75 -28.20 29.11
N ARG A 6 27.82 -28.45 30.04
CA ARG A 6 26.35 -28.46 29.91
C ARG A 6 25.73 -27.21 30.55
N LYS A 7 24.66 -26.63 29.95
CA LYS A 7 23.29 -26.59 30.53
C LYS A 7 22.21 -26.01 29.58
N ARG A 8 21.42 -26.94 29.00
CA ARG A 8 19.98 -26.99 28.64
C ARG A 8 19.26 -25.71 28.18
N ILE A 9 18.87 -25.66 26.88
CA ILE A 9 17.52 -26.05 26.39
C ILE A 9 17.60 -26.80 25.03
N GLY A 10 17.88 -28.10 25.06
CA GLY A 10 17.14 -29.11 24.28
C GLY A 10 17.45 -29.43 22.80
N TYR A 11 18.07 -28.57 21.98
CA TYR A 11 18.31 -28.91 20.56
C TYR A 11 19.63 -28.32 20.05
N GLN A 12 20.37 -29.07 19.23
CA GLN A 12 21.54 -28.62 18.48
C GLN A 12 21.22 -28.80 17.00
N LEU A 13 21.25 -27.70 16.23
CA LEU A 13 20.91 -27.70 14.81
C LEU A 13 22.16 -27.28 14.04
N GLU A 14 22.80 -28.23 13.37
CA GLU A 14 23.93 -27.95 12.47
C GLU A 14 23.40 -27.69 11.07
N ILE A 15 23.69 -26.50 10.54
CA ILE A 15 23.27 -26.07 9.21
C ILE A 15 24.52 -25.96 8.35
N ALA A 16 24.68 -26.90 7.41
CA ALA A 16 25.84 -26.98 6.54
C ALA A 16 25.73 -26.10 5.27
N ASP A 17 24.53 -25.60 4.94
CA ASP A 17 24.23 -24.80 3.74
C ASP A 17 22.95 -23.96 3.95
N THR A 18 22.82 -22.83 3.27
CA THR A 18 21.69 -21.89 3.43
C THR A 18 20.43 -22.27 2.66
N PHE A 19 20.46 -23.33 1.83
CA PHE A 19 19.29 -23.92 1.13
C PHE A 19 18.25 -22.87 0.67
N GLU A 20 18.55 -22.15 -0.42
CA GLU A 20 17.69 -21.10 -1.02
C GLU A 20 17.48 -19.82 -0.17
N TYR A 21 17.97 -19.75 1.06
CA TYR A 21 17.98 -18.50 1.82
C TYR A 21 19.19 -17.63 1.48
N PRO A 22 19.00 -16.30 1.41
CA PRO A 22 20.03 -15.35 0.97
C PRO A 22 21.20 -15.21 1.96
N SER A 23 21.05 -15.68 3.21
CA SER A 23 22.13 -15.71 4.20
C SER A 23 21.86 -16.72 5.33
N LEU A 24 22.91 -17.11 6.05
CA LEU A 24 22.82 -17.90 7.29
C LEU A 24 21.94 -17.21 8.35
N ALA A 25 21.98 -15.87 8.42
CA ALA A 25 21.14 -15.09 9.33
C ALA A 25 19.64 -15.18 8.94
N SER A 26 19.33 -15.16 7.65
CA SER A 26 17.96 -15.30 7.15
C SER A 26 17.38 -16.68 7.44
N LEU A 27 18.17 -17.75 7.26
CA LEU A 27 17.76 -19.11 7.59
C LEU A 27 17.63 -19.33 9.10
N ALA A 28 18.56 -18.79 9.88
CA ALA A 28 18.50 -18.81 11.34
C ALA A 28 17.21 -18.13 11.85
N ASN A 29 16.87 -16.96 11.32
CA ASN A 29 15.63 -16.25 11.67
C ASN A 29 14.39 -17.09 11.35
N PHE A 30 14.33 -17.74 10.20
CA PHE A 30 13.21 -18.62 9.83
C PHE A 30 13.07 -19.80 10.81
N ILE A 31 14.18 -20.46 11.15
CA ILE A 31 14.17 -21.62 12.04
C ILE A 31 13.76 -21.20 13.46
N PHE A 32 14.36 -20.13 14.01
CA PHE A 32 14.07 -19.67 15.36
C PHE A 32 12.66 -19.11 15.49
N TYR A 33 12.15 -18.40 14.48
CA TYR A 33 10.75 -17.95 14.44
C TYR A 33 9.76 -19.13 14.57
N ASN A 34 10.01 -20.22 13.83
CA ASN A 34 9.15 -21.41 13.89
C ASN A 34 9.29 -22.18 15.22
N LEU A 35 10.48 -22.17 15.83
CA LEU A 35 10.69 -22.75 17.16
C LEU A 35 10.01 -21.93 18.25
N ASP A 36 10.13 -20.61 18.23
CA ASP A 36 9.46 -19.71 19.18
C ASP A 36 7.93 -19.82 19.07
N LYS A 37 7.40 -19.91 17.85
CA LYS A 37 5.96 -20.15 17.60
C LYS A 37 5.49 -21.50 18.14
N LYS A 38 6.33 -22.53 18.09
CA LYS A 38 6.00 -23.88 18.55
C LYS A 38 6.16 -24.08 20.06
N PHE A 39 7.08 -23.36 20.70
CA PHE A 39 7.44 -23.56 22.10
C PHE A 39 7.13 -22.37 23.03
N GLY A 40 6.66 -21.24 22.50
CA GLY A 40 6.04 -20.15 23.26
C GLY A 40 6.99 -19.36 24.18
N LYS A 41 8.30 -19.35 23.90
CA LYS A 41 9.29 -18.57 24.67
C LYS A 41 10.32 -17.97 23.73
N SER A 42 10.61 -16.68 23.90
CA SER A 42 11.80 -16.03 23.35
C SER A 42 13.03 -16.69 24.00
N LEU A 43 13.78 -17.42 23.19
CA LEU A 43 15.00 -18.10 23.59
C LEU A 43 16.18 -17.21 23.17
N ASN A 44 17.12 -16.97 24.09
CA ASN A 44 18.41 -16.37 23.73
C ASN A 44 19.25 -17.46 23.06
N TYR A 45 19.78 -17.18 21.88
CA TYR A 45 20.60 -18.12 21.12
C TYR A 45 21.99 -17.54 20.87
N ASP A 46 23.01 -18.35 21.08
CA ASP A 46 24.39 -18.07 20.67
C ASP A 46 24.62 -18.72 19.31
N VAL A 47 25.04 -17.93 18.30
CA VAL A 47 25.45 -18.46 17.00
C VAL A 47 26.96 -18.62 17.01
N VAL A 48 27.44 -19.87 16.95
CA VAL A 48 28.87 -20.18 16.89
C VAL A 48 29.22 -20.59 15.46
N THR A 49 30.07 -19.82 14.79
CA THR A 49 30.62 -20.20 13.48
C THR A 49 32.04 -20.72 13.64
N GLU A 50 32.26 -22.01 13.41
CA GLU A 50 33.62 -22.55 13.29
C GLU A 50 34.14 -22.32 11.86
N ARG A 51 35.18 -21.49 11.69
CA ARG A 51 35.99 -21.50 10.47
C ARG A 51 37.18 -22.44 10.68
N GLY A 52 37.38 -23.34 9.73
CA GLY A 52 38.39 -24.38 9.82
C GLY A 52 39.84 -23.89 9.91
N LYS A 53 40.60 -24.68 10.67
CA LYS A 53 42.06 -24.89 10.77
C LYS A 53 42.96 -23.96 11.60
N ASP A 54 42.57 -22.75 11.96
CA ASP A 54 43.40 -21.91 12.84
C ASP A 54 42.66 -21.47 14.11
N GLY A 55 42.26 -22.46 14.93
CA GLY A 55 42.20 -22.41 16.41
C GLY A 55 41.60 -21.22 17.18
N VAL A 56 40.93 -20.26 16.55
CA VAL A 56 40.33 -19.10 17.23
C VAL A 56 38.81 -19.23 17.15
N SER A 57 38.20 -19.69 18.23
CA SER A 57 36.75 -19.58 18.44
C SER A 57 36.41 -18.10 18.68
N GLN A 58 35.81 -17.45 17.70
CA GLN A 58 35.25 -16.11 17.87
C GLN A 58 33.81 -16.28 18.39
N THR A 59 33.59 -15.98 19.66
CA THR A 59 32.25 -15.84 20.23
C THR A 59 31.81 -14.40 20.01
N ASP A 60 31.11 -14.15 18.90
CA ASP A 60 30.42 -12.88 18.72
C ASP A 60 29.14 -12.92 19.55
N SER A 61 29.15 -12.21 20.69
CA SER A 61 27.92 -11.96 21.44
C SER A 61 27.07 -10.98 20.64
N PHE A 62 26.11 -11.50 19.88
CA PHE A 62 25.05 -10.67 19.30
C PHE A 62 24.10 -10.27 20.44
N SER A 63 24.25 -9.05 20.96
CA SER A 63 23.11 -8.42 21.60
C SER A 63 22.12 -8.11 20.49
N PHE A 64 20.98 -8.81 20.47
CA PHE A 64 19.83 -8.33 19.72
C PHE A 64 19.48 -6.97 20.33
N LYS A 65 19.95 -5.88 19.71
CA LYS A 65 19.23 -4.61 19.82
C LYS A 65 17.77 -4.96 19.54
N GLU A 66 16.87 -4.51 20.40
CA GLU A 66 15.42 -4.65 20.18
C GLU A 66 15.14 -4.56 18.69
N ASN A 67 14.59 -5.64 18.11
CA ASN A 67 14.26 -5.73 16.68
C ASN A 67 13.75 -4.37 16.22
N GLU A 68 14.51 -3.61 15.42
CA GLU A 68 13.93 -2.46 14.75
C GLU A 68 12.78 -3.03 13.93
N ALA A 69 11.55 -2.70 14.35
CA ALA A 69 10.35 -3.35 13.84
C ALA A 69 10.32 -3.25 12.32
N SER A 70 10.08 -4.36 11.62
CA SER A 70 9.98 -4.35 10.17
C SER A 70 8.88 -3.39 9.73
N LYS A 71 9.21 -2.51 8.78
CA LYS A 71 8.35 -1.39 8.38
C LYS A 71 7.75 -1.60 7.01
N MET A 72 6.51 -1.16 6.85
CA MET A 72 5.86 -0.98 5.56
C MET A 72 5.65 0.49 5.29
N LEU A 73 6.04 0.94 4.11
CA LEU A 73 5.73 2.28 3.61
C LEU A 73 4.45 2.21 2.78
N MET A 74 3.50 3.09 3.04
CA MET A 74 2.17 3.09 2.42
C MET A 74 1.85 4.44 1.78
N PHE A 75 1.34 4.40 0.56
CA PHE A 75 0.87 5.60 -0.15
C PHE A 75 -0.64 5.58 -0.35
N SER A 76 -1.33 6.66 0.03
CA SER A 76 -2.79 6.73 -0.10
C SER A 76 -3.26 6.92 -1.55
N GLY A 77 -4.54 6.61 -1.78
CA GLY A 77 -5.22 6.88 -3.03
C GLY A 77 -6.09 8.14 -2.99
N GLN A 78 -6.87 8.35 -4.05
CA GLN A 78 -7.86 9.43 -4.13
C GLN A 78 -8.82 9.39 -2.92
N GLY A 79 -9.12 10.58 -2.38
CA GLY A 79 -9.93 10.77 -1.17
C GLY A 79 -9.13 11.31 0.01
N SER A 80 -7.80 11.28 -0.04
CA SER A 80 -6.92 11.83 1.01
C SER A 80 -6.50 13.28 0.78
N GLN A 81 -6.66 13.81 -0.45
CA GLN A 81 -6.24 15.16 -0.81
C GLN A 81 -6.96 16.25 -0.02
N LYS A 82 -6.27 17.38 0.20
CA LYS A 82 -6.83 18.56 0.84
C LYS A 82 -6.15 19.82 0.35
N VAL A 83 -6.85 20.95 0.40
CA VAL A 83 -6.28 22.27 0.11
C VAL A 83 -5.13 22.55 1.06
N GLY A 84 -4.02 23.04 0.52
CA GLY A 84 -2.80 23.30 1.28
C GLY A 84 -1.94 22.07 1.55
N MET A 85 -2.25 20.91 0.95
CA MET A 85 -1.26 19.82 0.88
C MET A 85 0.01 20.30 0.19
N CYS A 86 1.14 19.65 0.44
CA CYS A 86 2.46 20.03 -0.07
C CYS A 86 3.03 21.33 0.50
N ARG A 87 2.40 21.97 1.50
CA ARG A 87 2.87 23.25 2.06
C ARG A 87 4.26 23.17 2.67
N SER A 88 4.60 22.06 3.33
CA SER A 88 5.94 21.88 3.91
C SER A 88 7.04 21.76 2.86
N MET A 89 6.68 21.56 1.58
CA MET A 89 7.61 21.32 0.48
C MET A 89 7.83 22.55 -0.40
N LYS A 90 7.24 23.70 -0.04
CA LYS A 90 7.34 24.93 -0.84
C LYS A 90 8.75 25.52 -0.88
N ASP A 91 9.48 25.44 0.24
CA ASP A 91 10.65 26.28 0.47
C ASP A 91 11.99 25.58 0.21
N SER A 92 12.02 24.26 0.06
CA SER A 92 13.25 23.48 -0.13
C SER A 92 13.53 23.12 -1.61
N ALA A 93 14.81 22.99 -1.98
CA ALA A 93 15.25 22.98 -3.37
C ALA A 93 15.04 21.64 -4.07
N GLU A 94 15.16 20.55 -3.33
CA GLU A 94 15.06 19.17 -3.78
C GLU A 94 13.60 18.76 -4.05
N GLU A 95 12.67 19.25 -3.25
CA GLU A 95 11.23 19.08 -3.44
C GLU A 95 10.77 19.90 -4.64
N ARG A 96 11.25 21.15 -4.76
CA ARG A 96 11.08 21.94 -5.98
C ARG A 96 11.62 21.21 -7.21
N CYS A 97 12.65 20.38 -7.08
CA CYS A 97 13.13 19.56 -8.20
C CYS A 97 12.08 18.53 -8.64
N VAL A 98 11.39 17.85 -7.72
CA VAL A 98 10.30 16.91 -8.07
C VAL A 98 9.14 17.65 -8.74
N PHE A 99 8.69 18.76 -8.18
CA PHE A 99 7.63 19.58 -8.76
C PHE A 99 8.02 20.16 -10.12
N HIS A 100 9.27 20.60 -10.30
CA HIS A 100 9.77 21.14 -11.55
C HIS A 100 9.96 20.06 -12.62
N ARG A 101 10.40 18.85 -12.25
CA ARG A 101 10.41 17.68 -13.16
C ARG A 101 8.99 17.37 -13.63
N ALA A 102 8.02 17.38 -12.72
CA ALA A 102 6.62 17.19 -13.08
C ALA A 102 6.10 18.31 -13.99
N GLU A 103 6.41 19.57 -13.69
CA GLU A 103 6.02 20.74 -14.49
C GLU A 103 6.52 20.65 -15.94
N LYS A 104 7.74 20.17 -16.17
CA LYS A 104 8.27 19.97 -17.54
C LYS A 104 7.44 19.00 -18.38
N ILE A 105 6.82 18.01 -17.74
CA ILE A 105 5.98 16.99 -18.40
C ILE A 105 4.55 17.48 -18.52
N LEU A 106 4.03 18.10 -17.45
CA LEU A 106 2.62 18.48 -17.32
C LEU A 106 2.28 19.82 -17.98
N GLY A 107 3.27 20.70 -18.14
CA GLY A 107 3.08 22.07 -18.60
C GLY A 107 2.48 23.01 -17.55
N TYR A 108 2.33 22.56 -16.30
CA TYR A 108 1.87 23.38 -15.18
C TYR A 108 2.51 22.93 -13.86
N ASN A 109 2.64 23.85 -12.91
CA ASN A 109 3.18 23.57 -11.59
C ASN A 109 2.09 22.96 -10.67
N VAL A 110 2.28 21.70 -10.29
CA VAL A 110 1.36 20.98 -9.38
C VAL A 110 1.31 21.64 -8.01
N LEU A 111 2.44 22.15 -7.51
CA LEU A 111 2.53 22.77 -6.19
C LEU A 111 1.62 24.00 -6.09
N ASP A 112 1.57 24.84 -7.12
CA ASP A 112 0.72 26.03 -7.13
C ASP A 112 -0.75 25.68 -6.94
N VAL A 113 -1.22 24.64 -7.63
CA VAL A 113 -2.60 24.17 -7.51
C VAL A 113 -2.88 23.54 -6.13
N CYS A 114 -1.91 22.86 -5.52
CA CYS A 114 -2.06 22.31 -4.18
C CYS A 114 -2.16 23.39 -3.08
N LEU A 115 -1.45 24.52 -3.25
CA LEU A 115 -1.31 25.55 -2.22
C LEU A 115 -2.33 26.69 -2.31
N GLN A 116 -2.76 27.04 -3.52
CA GLN A 116 -3.57 28.21 -3.75
C GLN A 116 -5.01 28.00 -3.26
N ASN A 117 -5.53 29.02 -2.59
CA ASN A 117 -6.90 29.06 -2.08
C ASN A 117 -7.81 29.82 -3.08
N ASP A 118 -7.69 29.46 -4.36
CA ASP A 118 -8.52 29.96 -5.45
C ASP A 118 -9.68 28.97 -5.65
N GLU A 119 -10.91 29.47 -5.75
CA GLU A 119 -12.10 28.64 -5.96
C GLU A 119 -11.97 27.74 -7.19
N GLU A 120 -11.34 28.21 -8.26
CA GLU A 120 -11.13 27.44 -9.50
C GLU A 120 -10.16 26.27 -9.25
N LEU A 121 -9.11 26.48 -8.47
CA LEU A 121 -8.09 25.47 -8.17
C LEU A 121 -8.57 24.46 -7.12
N ILE A 122 -9.41 24.89 -6.18
CA ILE A 122 -10.12 24.00 -5.26
C ILE A 122 -11.05 23.06 -6.03
N GLU A 123 -11.73 23.57 -7.06
CA GLU A 123 -12.54 22.72 -7.93
C GLU A 123 -11.68 21.72 -8.71
N ARG A 124 -10.49 22.13 -9.17
CA ARG A 124 -9.52 21.19 -9.78
C ARG A 124 -9.09 20.08 -8.81
N LEU A 125 -9.01 20.33 -7.51
CA LEU A 125 -8.75 19.28 -6.50
C LEU A 125 -9.91 18.30 -6.30
N LYS A 126 -11.05 18.48 -6.99
CA LYS A 126 -12.12 17.49 -7.10
C LYS A 126 -12.01 16.63 -8.37
N SER A 127 -11.29 17.12 -9.40
CA SER A 127 -11.06 16.38 -10.65
C SER A 127 -10.21 15.14 -10.40
N THR A 128 -10.66 14.00 -10.92
CA THR A 128 -9.90 12.74 -10.85
C THR A 128 -8.61 12.85 -11.67
N ALA A 129 -8.63 13.57 -12.79
CA ALA A 129 -7.44 13.78 -13.60
C ALA A 129 -6.34 14.51 -12.84
N PHE A 130 -6.73 15.56 -12.11
CA PHE A 130 -5.77 16.37 -11.36
C PHE A 130 -5.33 15.69 -10.06
N VAL A 131 -6.27 15.15 -9.26
CA VAL A 131 -5.97 14.58 -7.94
C VAL A 131 -4.99 13.43 -8.01
N GLN A 132 -5.08 12.57 -9.03
CA GLN A 132 -4.15 11.46 -9.20
C GLN A 132 -2.71 11.94 -9.37
N VAL A 133 -2.50 12.96 -10.22
CA VAL A 133 -1.20 13.59 -10.43
C VAL A 133 -0.72 14.26 -9.14
N ALA A 134 -1.60 14.99 -8.46
CA ALA A 134 -1.25 15.74 -7.27
C ALA A 134 -0.83 14.84 -6.10
N LEU A 135 -1.53 13.71 -5.90
CA LEU A 135 -1.15 12.69 -4.93
C LEU A 135 0.17 12.03 -5.29
N PHE A 136 0.35 11.66 -6.57
CA PHE A 136 1.59 11.01 -7.02
C PHE A 136 2.82 11.90 -6.82
N VAL A 137 2.76 13.14 -7.30
CA VAL A 137 3.87 14.10 -7.20
C VAL A 137 4.10 14.49 -5.74
N GLY A 138 3.05 14.81 -4.99
CA GLY A 138 3.16 15.23 -3.60
C GLY A 138 3.76 14.15 -2.70
N CYS A 139 3.28 12.91 -2.79
CA CYS A 139 3.80 11.80 -2.00
C CYS A 139 5.29 11.54 -2.28
N LEU A 140 5.72 11.57 -3.55
CA LEU A 140 7.12 11.35 -3.91
C LEU A 140 8.01 12.55 -3.56
N ALA A 141 7.52 13.78 -3.68
CA ALA A 141 8.21 14.96 -3.18
C ALA A 141 8.42 14.87 -1.66
N LYS A 142 7.43 14.34 -0.92
CA LYS A 142 7.55 14.12 0.52
C LYS A 142 8.62 13.09 0.87
N ILE A 143 8.76 12.04 0.07
CA ILE A 143 9.87 11.09 0.22
C ILE A 143 11.22 11.78 0.06
N GLU A 144 11.40 12.63 -0.95
CA GLU A 144 12.65 13.38 -1.13
C GLU A 144 12.91 14.33 0.04
N GLN A 145 11.88 15.01 0.57
CA GLN A 145 12.00 15.80 1.81
C GLN A 145 12.50 14.96 2.98
N ILE A 146 11.90 13.79 3.22
CA ILE A 146 12.25 12.92 4.34
C ILE A 146 13.68 12.41 4.21
N LYS A 147 14.16 12.07 2.99
CA LYS A 147 15.54 11.62 2.78
C LYS A 147 16.58 12.65 3.24
N ILE A 148 16.23 13.94 3.21
CA ILE A 148 17.12 15.04 3.59
C ILE A 148 16.95 15.36 5.08
N GLU A 149 15.72 15.61 5.51
CA GLU A 149 15.43 16.09 6.86
C GLU A 149 15.54 14.98 7.90
N ASN A 150 15.05 13.78 7.57
CA ASN A 150 14.88 12.68 8.53
C ASN A 150 15.10 11.28 7.87
N PRO A 151 16.28 11.00 7.28
CA PRO A 151 16.52 9.77 6.52
C PRO A 151 16.32 8.48 7.32
N HIS A 152 16.49 8.55 8.64
CA HIS A 152 16.27 7.44 9.57
C HIS A 152 14.82 6.94 9.60
N ILE A 153 13.83 7.73 9.16
CA ILE A 153 12.45 7.27 9.05
C ILE A 153 12.34 6.18 7.96
N LEU A 154 13.11 6.31 6.88
CA LEU A 154 13.12 5.41 5.73
C LEU A 154 14.11 4.25 5.87
N THR A 155 14.69 4.02 7.05
CA THR A 155 15.48 2.82 7.33
C THR A 155 14.57 1.65 7.64
N ASN A 156 15.01 0.44 7.27
CA ASN A 156 14.27 -0.81 7.49
C ASN A 156 12.86 -0.83 6.89
N ILE A 157 12.66 -0.19 5.74
CA ILE A 157 11.46 -0.41 4.93
C ILE A 157 11.59 -1.79 4.28
N ASN A 158 10.84 -2.76 4.79
CA ASN A 158 10.85 -4.14 4.31
C ASN A 158 9.92 -4.35 3.13
N CYS A 159 8.88 -3.52 3.01
CA CYS A 159 7.97 -3.56 1.88
C CYS A 159 7.28 -2.23 1.66
N VAL A 160 6.70 -2.08 0.48
CA VAL A 160 5.94 -0.89 0.10
C VAL A 160 4.64 -1.29 -0.59
N ALA A 161 3.59 -0.52 -0.37
CA ALA A 161 2.38 -0.60 -1.17
C ALA A 161 1.73 0.77 -1.29
N GLY A 162 0.79 0.91 -2.21
CA GLY A 162 -0.08 2.06 -2.20
C GLY A 162 -1.46 1.71 -2.68
N LEU A 163 -2.45 2.48 -2.24
CA LEU A 163 -3.85 2.25 -2.57
C LEU A 163 -4.19 2.91 -3.90
N SER A 164 -4.62 2.12 -4.90
CA SER A 164 -5.01 2.60 -6.23
C SER A 164 -3.88 3.41 -6.90
N VAL A 165 -4.07 4.72 -7.13
CA VAL A 165 -3.03 5.60 -7.69
C VAL A 165 -1.75 5.62 -6.82
N GLY A 166 -1.87 5.38 -5.51
CA GLY A 166 -0.71 5.26 -4.62
C GLY A 166 0.22 4.10 -4.99
N GLU A 167 -0.27 3.07 -5.70
CA GLU A 167 0.58 1.97 -6.19
C GLU A 167 1.69 2.49 -7.12
N PHE A 168 1.44 3.55 -7.90
CA PHE A 168 2.49 4.17 -8.72
C PHE A 168 3.59 4.82 -7.86
N CYS A 169 3.23 5.42 -6.72
CA CYS A 169 4.24 5.91 -5.76
C CYS A 169 5.08 4.76 -5.20
N ALA A 170 4.43 3.64 -4.86
CA ALA A 170 5.09 2.44 -4.37
C ALA A 170 6.07 1.86 -5.41
N LEU A 171 5.64 1.77 -6.67
CA LEU A 171 6.46 1.26 -7.77
C LEU A 171 7.65 2.18 -8.08
N VAL A 172 7.49 3.50 -8.00
CA VAL A 172 8.60 4.44 -8.16
C VAL A 172 9.55 4.39 -6.97
N TYR A 173 9.02 4.33 -5.75
CA TYR A 173 9.83 4.19 -4.53
C TYR A 173 10.68 2.91 -4.56
N ALA A 174 10.08 1.79 -4.97
CA ALA A 174 10.76 0.51 -5.13
C ALA A 174 11.69 0.43 -6.36
N GLY A 175 11.80 1.50 -7.16
CA GLY A 175 12.65 1.54 -8.35
C GLY A 175 12.15 0.70 -9.53
N VAL A 176 10.91 0.21 -9.48
CA VAL A 176 10.29 -0.56 -10.56
C VAL A 176 10.01 0.30 -11.78
N LEU A 177 9.52 1.52 -11.55
CA LEU A 177 9.22 2.51 -12.59
C LEU A 177 10.09 3.76 -12.39
N LYS A 178 10.45 4.42 -13.50
CA LYS A 178 10.97 5.78 -13.43
C LYS A 178 9.83 6.75 -13.10
N PHE A 179 10.19 7.84 -12.43
CA PHE A 179 9.23 8.89 -12.08
C PHE A 179 8.51 9.45 -13.31
N GLU A 180 9.26 9.79 -14.36
CA GLU A 180 8.72 10.41 -15.58
C GLU A 180 7.74 9.48 -16.31
N ASP A 181 8.10 8.20 -16.44
CA ASP A 181 7.27 7.16 -17.06
C ASP A 181 5.97 6.95 -16.25
N ALA A 182 6.09 6.83 -14.92
CA ALA A 182 4.94 6.68 -14.05
C ALA A 182 4.05 7.93 -14.05
N LEU A 183 4.62 9.15 -14.12
CA LEU A 183 3.86 10.40 -14.16
C LEU A 183 2.99 10.48 -15.41
N GLU A 184 3.52 10.10 -16.58
CA GLU A 184 2.75 10.08 -17.83
C GLU A 184 1.59 9.08 -17.77
N ILE A 185 1.83 7.89 -17.19
CA ILE A 185 0.77 6.90 -16.98
C ILE A 185 -0.29 7.44 -16.01
N VAL A 186 0.12 8.00 -14.87
CA VAL A 186 -0.80 8.55 -13.86
C VAL A 186 -1.63 9.70 -14.44
N ARG A 187 -1.00 10.61 -15.19
CA ARG A 187 -1.68 11.70 -15.88
C ARG A 187 -2.75 11.18 -16.82
N LYS A 188 -2.40 10.23 -17.71
CA LYS A 188 -3.37 9.71 -18.68
C LYS A 188 -4.44 8.84 -18.02
N ARG A 189 -4.08 8.05 -17.01
CA ARG A 189 -4.99 7.27 -16.17
C ARG A 189 -6.05 8.17 -15.54
N GLY A 190 -5.65 9.25 -14.89
CA GLY A 190 -6.58 10.20 -14.29
C GLY A 190 -7.54 10.82 -15.30
N GLN A 191 -7.03 11.28 -16.45
CA GLN A 191 -7.84 11.88 -17.52
C GLN A 191 -8.89 10.90 -18.03
N VAL A 192 -8.48 9.69 -18.40
CA VAL A 192 -9.39 8.73 -19.03
C VAL A 192 -10.39 8.14 -18.03
N MET A 193 -10.02 8.00 -16.75
CA MET A 193 -10.95 7.61 -15.70
C MET A 193 -12.03 8.67 -15.48
N GLU A 194 -11.66 9.95 -15.55
CA GLU A 194 -12.61 11.07 -15.47
C GLU A 194 -13.52 11.12 -16.70
N GLU A 195 -12.99 10.90 -17.90
CA GLU A 195 -13.78 10.80 -19.14
C GLU A 195 -14.83 9.67 -19.05
N GLU A 196 -14.45 8.48 -18.58
CA GLU A 196 -15.38 7.36 -18.42
C GLU A 196 -16.44 7.62 -17.33
N ALA A 197 -16.02 8.24 -16.22
CA ALA A 197 -16.92 8.67 -15.15
C ALA A 197 -17.96 9.69 -15.63
N ASN A 198 -17.56 10.65 -16.49
CA ASN A 198 -18.49 11.62 -17.06
C ASN A 198 -19.42 11.01 -18.11
N ARG A 199 -19.04 9.89 -18.73
CA ARG A 199 -19.81 9.21 -19.77
C ARG A 199 -20.95 8.36 -19.22
N LEU A 200 -20.78 7.80 -18.02
CA LEU A 200 -21.72 6.87 -17.41
C LEU A 200 -22.15 7.35 -16.02
N SER A 201 -23.46 7.36 -15.76
CA SER A 201 -24.00 7.68 -14.43
C SER A 201 -23.69 6.53 -13.45
N THR A 202 -22.52 6.62 -12.81
CA THR A 202 -21.97 5.59 -11.92
C THR A 202 -21.43 6.23 -10.64
N SER A 203 -21.35 5.45 -9.57
CA SER A 203 -20.88 5.94 -8.28
C SER A 203 -20.26 4.81 -7.47
N MET A 204 -19.72 5.17 -6.31
CA MET A 204 -19.26 4.24 -5.29
C MET A 204 -19.90 4.57 -3.94
N ALA A 205 -19.99 3.56 -3.07
CA ALA A 205 -20.38 3.71 -1.66
C ALA A 205 -19.35 3.03 -0.76
N SER A 206 -19.00 3.68 0.35
CA SER A 206 -18.27 3.06 1.44
C SER A 206 -19.25 2.41 2.40
N ILE A 207 -18.94 1.20 2.83
CA ILE A 207 -19.70 0.46 3.84
C ILE A 207 -18.75 -0.04 4.93
N TYR A 208 -19.15 0.18 6.18
CA TYR A 208 -18.44 -0.26 7.38
C TYR A 208 -19.42 -1.00 8.30
N GLY A 209 -19.05 -2.22 8.70
CA GLY A 209 -19.88 -3.08 9.56
C GLY A 209 -19.90 -4.55 9.13
N PRO A 210 -20.47 -4.89 7.96
CA PRO A 210 -20.53 -6.27 7.49
C PRO A 210 -19.15 -6.79 7.06
N ARG A 211 -18.91 -8.08 7.29
CA ARG A 211 -17.75 -8.80 6.75
C ARG A 211 -17.92 -9.09 5.26
N MET A 212 -16.81 -9.35 4.57
CA MET A 212 -16.76 -9.63 3.14
C MET A 212 -17.83 -10.65 2.68
N ASP A 213 -17.91 -11.83 3.29
CA ASP A 213 -18.80 -12.89 2.82
C ASP A 213 -20.28 -12.53 2.99
N GLN A 214 -20.60 -11.82 4.08
CA GLN A 214 -21.94 -11.29 4.33
C GLN A 214 -22.33 -10.24 3.29
N LEU A 215 -21.42 -9.30 2.98
CA LEU A 215 -21.65 -8.27 1.98
C LEU A 215 -21.81 -8.88 0.58
N LYS A 216 -20.93 -9.82 0.19
CA LYS A 216 -21.04 -10.52 -1.11
C LYS A 216 -22.40 -11.18 -1.28
N HIS A 217 -22.82 -11.97 -0.29
CA HIS A 217 -24.12 -12.64 -0.33
C HIS A 217 -25.28 -11.64 -0.41
N TYR A 218 -25.22 -10.54 0.34
CA TYR A 218 -26.26 -9.50 0.30
C TYR A 218 -26.37 -8.85 -1.09
N LEU A 219 -25.24 -8.56 -1.74
CA LEU A 219 -25.22 -8.01 -3.10
C LEU A 219 -25.75 -9.03 -4.12
N GLU A 220 -25.36 -10.30 -4.03
CA GLU A 220 -25.84 -11.36 -4.93
C GLU A 220 -27.37 -11.54 -4.89
N VAL A 221 -27.97 -11.36 -3.72
CA VAL A 221 -29.43 -11.50 -3.54
C VAL A 221 -30.18 -10.23 -3.93
N ASN A 222 -29.69 -9.05 -3.52
CA ASN A 222 -30.45 -7.80 -3.58
C ASN A 222 -29.96 -6.79 -4.64
N PHE A 223 -28.69 -6.83 -5.00
CA PHE A 223 -28.02 -5.80 -5.83
C PHE A 223 -27.01 -6.42 -6.80
N LYS A 224 -27.47 -7.29 -7.71
CA LYS A 224 -26.63 -8.10 -8.61
C LYS A 224 -25.72 -7.30 -9.56
N SER A 225 -26.05 -6.03 -9.80
CA SER A 225 -25.29 -5.11 -10.65
C SER A 225 -24.16 -4.38 -9.90
N LEU A 226 -24.15 -4.46 -8.56
CA LEU A 226 -23.13 -3.85 -7.72
C LEU A 226 -21.95 -4.80 -7.51
N GLU A 227 -20.75 -4.24 -7.58
CA GLU A 227 -19.50 -4.98 -7.41
C GLU A 227 -18.73 -4.41 -6.20
N ILE A 228 -18.09 -5.27 -5.41
CA ILE A 228 -17.14 -4.79 -4.39
C ILE A 228 -15.86 -4.37 -5.12
N SER A 229 -15.54 -3.09 -5.09
CA SER A 229 -14.39 -2.49 -5.79
C SER A 229 -13.14 -2.40 -4.91
N THR A 230 -13.30 -2.47 -3.58
CA THR A 230 -12.17 -2.42 -2.64
C THR A 230 -12.49 -3.15 -1.35
N TYR A 231 -11.60 -4.04 -0.95
CA TYR A 231 -11.61 -4.69 0.36
C TYR A 231 -10.64 -3.92 1.28
N LEU A 232 -11.14 -2.93 2.04
CA LEU A 232 -10.29 -2.04 2.85
C LEU A 232 -9.83 -2.68 4.16
N GLY A 233 -10.72 -3.41 4.84
CA GLY A 233 -10.43 -4.08 6.12
C GLY A 233 -11.35 -5.27 6.36
N ASP A 234 -11.39 -5.76 7.60
CA ASP A 234 -12.16 -6.95 7.99
C ASP A 234 -13.66 -6.80 7.76
N ASN A 235 -14.13 -5.57 7.92
CA ASN A 235 -15.52 -5.19 7.85
C ASN A 235 -15.71 -3.81 7.21
N GLN A 236 -14.76 -3.36 6.39
CA GLN A 236 -14.86 -2.11 5.65
C GLN A 236 -14.56 -2.35 4.18
N HIS A 237 -15.48 -1.94 3.31
CA HIS A 237 -15.45 -2.20 1.89
C HIS A 237 -15.92 -0.98 1.10
N THR A 238 -15.63 -0.98 -0.20
CA THR A 238 -16.22 -0.06 -1.15
C THR A 238 -16.95 -0.85 -2.23
N VAL A 239 -18.14 -0.38 -2.56
CA VAL A 239 -19.03 -0.97 -3.58
C VAL A 239 -19.15 0.03 -4.72
N ALA A 240 -19.15 -0.44 -5.96
CA ALA A 240 -19.22 0.36 -7.17
C ALA A 240 -20.37 -0.13 -8.06
N GLY A 241 -21.01 0.79 -8.77
CA GLY A 241 -22.13 0.46 -9.65
C GLY A 241 -22.78 1.67 -10.31
N SER A 242 -23.98 1.47 -10.85
CA SER A 242 -24.79 2.58 -11.36
C SER A 242 -25.17 3.53 -10.22
N ASN A 243 -25.40 4.79 -10.57
CA ASN A 243 -25.74 5.81 -9.58
C ASN A 243 -27.01 5.44 -8.79
N ASP A 244 -28.03 4.95 -9.49
CA ASP A 244 -29.34 4.60 -8.93
C ASP A 244 -29.23 3.37 -8.02
N ASP A 245 -28.47 2.34 -8.43
CA ASP A 245 -28.25 1.15 -7.60
C ASP A 245 -27.49 1.50 -6.32
N ILE A 246 -26.50 2.39 -6.41
CA ILE A 246 -25.75 2.88 -5.24
C ILE A 246 -26.66 3.67 -4.30
N ASP A 247 -27.53 4.54 -4.82
CA ASP A 247 -28.47 5.30 -4.01
C ASP A 247 -29.47 4.36 -3.32
N SER A 248 -30.01 3.37 -4.04
CA SER A 248 -30.90 2.35 -3.47
C SER A 248 -30.20 1.48 -2.43
N PHE A 249 -28.93 1.13 -2.65
CA PHE A 249 -28.12 0.35 -1.71
C PHE A 249 -27.87 1.11 -0.41
N VAL A 250 -27.50 2.38 -0.50
CA VAL A 250 -27.28 3.25 0.66
C VAL A 250 -28.61 3.47 1.43
N ASP A 251 -29.72 3.66 0.73
CA ASP A 251 -31.04 3.83 1.36
C ASP A 251 -31.49 2.56 2.10
N HIS A 252 -31.41 1.39 1.44
CA HIS A 252 -31.78 0.11 2.05
C HIS A 252 -30.99 -0.19 3.33
N LEU A 253 -29.67 0.01 3.29
CA LEU A 253 -28.81 -0.24 4.45
C LEU A 253 -28.95 0.82 5.55
N ASN A 254 -29.47 2.01 5.25
CA ASN A 254 -29.76 3.02 6.28
C ASN A 254 -31.16 2.86 6.90
N THR A 255 -32.12 2.28 6.18
CA THR A 255 -33.54 2.29 6.58
C THR A 255 -34.11 0.92 6.93
N LYS A 256 -33.72 -0.15 6.23
CA LYS A 256 -34.33 -1.48 6.35
C LYS A 256 -33.38 -2.52 6.91
N ASP A 257 -32.16 -2.56 6.37
CA ASP A 257 -31.24 -3.67 6.57
C ASP A 257 -30.07 -3.33 7.51
N LYS A 258 -30.10 -2.17 8.16
CA LYS A 258 -29.00 -1.67 9.00
C LYS A 258 -28.59 -2.67 10.08
N GLU A 259 -29.55 -3.15 10.85
CA GLU A 259 -29.32 -4.06 11.97
C GLU A 259 -28.96 -5.47 11.48
N SER A 260 -29.68 -6.01 10.48
CA SER A 260 -29.44 -7.36 9.95
C SER A 260 -28.08 -7.50 9.29
N MET A 261 -27.57 -6.43 8.66
CA MET A 261 -26.26 -6.36 8.03
C MET A 261 -25.15 -5.85 8.97
N ASN A 262 -25.44 -5.61 10.25
CA ASN A 262 -24.50 -5.04 11.21
C ASN A 262 -23.82 -3.75 10.71
N VAL A 263 -24.55 -2.91 9.99
CA VAL A 263 -23.99 -1.69 9.37
C VAL A 263 -23.76 -0.62 10.43
N VAL A 264 -22.51 -0.20 10.55
CA VAL A 264 -22.10 0.91 11.41
C VAL A 264 -22.21 2.23 10.65
N ASP A 265 -21.67 2.28 9.42
CA ASP A 265 -21.73 3.43 8.52
C ASP A 265 -21.88 2.97 7.07
N VAL A 266 -22.73 3.65 6.30
CA VAL A 266 -22.85 3.46 4.86
C VAL A 266 -23.14 4.81 4.21
N ARG A 267 -22.32 5.17 3.22
CA ARG A 267 -22.43 6.46 2.55
C ARG A 267 -21.88 6.41 1.13
N LYS A 268 -22.55 7.17 0.26
CA LYS A 268 -22.07 7.44 -1.09
C LYS A 268 -20.77 8.24 -1.02
N LEU A 269 -19.79 7.84 -1.83
CA LEU A 269 -18.50 8.51 -1.92
C LEU A 269 -18.58 9.71 -2.87
N ARG A 270 -17.83 10.77 -2.54
CA ARG A 270 -17.66 11.95 -3.42
C ARG A 270 -16.55 11.67 -4.44
N VAL A 271 -16.81 10.72 -5.33
CA VAL A 271 -15.90 10.32 -6.41
C VAL A 271 -16.62 10.44 -7.75
N ALA A 272 -15.86 10.64 -8.83
CA ALA A 272 -16.45 10.91 -10.14
C ALA A 272 -17.19 9.70 -10.72
N GLY A 273 -16.78 8.46 -10.41
CA GLY A 273 -17.41 7.27 -10.96
C GLY A 273 -17.06 5.97 -10.25
N ALA A 274 -17.54 4.85 -10.80
CA ALA A 274 -17.34 3.49 -10.31
C ALA A 274 -15.92 2.96 -10.63
N PHE A 275 -14.91 3.37 -9.87
CA PHE A 275 -13.53 2.91 -10.06
C PHE A 275 -13.30 1.46 -9.60
N HIS A 276 -12.24 0.81 -10.10
CA HIS A 276 -11.88 -0.59 -9.75
C HIS A 276 -13.03 -1.57 -10.02
N SER A 277 -13.64 -1.44 -11.20
CA SER A 277 -14.80 -2.21 -11.61
C SER A 277 -14.88 -2.30 -13.14
N ILE A 278 -15.84 -3.07 -13.64
CA ILE A 278 -16.08 -3.22 -15.08
C ILE A 278 -16.31 -1.88 -15.81
N TYR A 279 -16.78 -0.84 -15.11
CA TYR A 279 -17.04 0.48 -15.69
C TYR A 279 -15.77 1.16 -16.21
N MET A 280 -14.59 0.77 -15.72
CA MET A 280 -13.30 1.29 -16.16
C MET A 280 -12.67 0.50 -17.32
N LYS A 281 -13.35 -0.52 -17.87
CA LYS A 281 -12.80 -1.36 -18.95
C LYS A 281 -12.38 -0.59 -20.19
N LYS A 282 -13.07 0.50 -20.54
CA LYS A 282 -12.67 1.35 -21.67
C LYS A 282 -11.42 2.17 -21.38
N ALA A 283 -11.17 2.50 -20.12
CA ALA A 283 -9.96 3.20 -19.71
C ALA A 283 -8.70 2.36 -19.95
N THR A 284 -8.79 1.03 -19.81
CA THR A 284 -7.64 0.13 -20.01
C THR A 284 -7.14 0.15 -21.45
N VAL A 285 -8.01 0.40 -22.44
CA VAL A 285 -7.63 0.54 -23.86
C VAL A 285 -6.59 1.64 -24.07
N VAL A 286 -6.58 2.66 -23.21
CA VAL A 286 -5.65 3.79 -23.28
C VAL A 286 -4.47 3.63 -22.32
N VAL A 287 -4.70 3.07 -21.13
CA VAL A 287 -3.68 2.96 -20.08
C VAL A 287 -2.75 1.76 -20.28
N ASP A 288 -3.28 0.61 -20.71
CA ASP A 288 -2.50 -0.62 -20.88
C ASP A 288 -1.35 -0.46 -21.88
N PRO A 289 -1.53 0.18 -23.06
CA PRO A 289 -0.43 0.41 -23.98
C PRO A 289 0.68 1.30 -23.41
N LEU A 290 0.35 2.24 -22.51
CA LEU A 290 1.35 3.07 -21.84
C LEU A 290 2.15 2.25 -20.83
N ILE A 291 1.49 1.35 -20.10
CA ILE A 291 2.16 0.41 -19.19
C ILE A 291 3.07 -0.55 -19.98
N ASP A 292 2.62 -1.03 -21.14
CA ASP A 292 3.41 -1.93 -21.98
C ASP A 292 4.67 -1.26 -22.54
N ALA A 293 4.59 0.04 -22.85
CA ALA A 293 5.66 0.83 -23.46
C ALA A 293 6.82 1.17 -22.50
N VAL A 294 6.61 1.07 -21.18
CA VAL A 294 7.64 1.45 -20.19
C VAL A 294 8.44 0.25 -19.69
N GLU A 295 9.67 0.53 -19.27
CA GLU A 295 10.60 -0.45 -18.71
C GLU A 295 10.24 -0.73 -17.24
N PHE A 296 10.05 -2.00 -16.89
CA PHE A 296 9.88 -2.45 -15.51
C PHE A 296 11.18 -3.05 -15.01
N ARG A 297 11.62 -2.62 -13.83
CA ARG A 297 12.85 -3.10 -13.20
C ARG A 297 12.56 -3.91 -11.95
N LYS A 298 13.49 -4.78 -11.59
CA LYS A 298 13.39 -5.56 -10.36
C LYS A 298 13.27 -4.61 -9.16
N PRO A 299 12.28 -4.78 -8.28
CA PRO A 299 12.11 -3.91 -7.12
C PRO A 299 13.33 -3.99 -6.19
N CYS A 300 13.81 -2.84 -5.72
CA CYS A 300 14.80 -2.75 -4.64
C CYS A 300 14.17 -2.91 -3.25
N THR A 301 12.86 -2.74 -3.16
CA THR A 301 12.03 -2.95 -1.97
C THR A 301 10.81 -3.76 -2.39
N PRO A 302 10.52 -4.92 -1.77
CA PRO A 302 9.36 -5.74 -2.12
C PRO A 302 8.05 -4.93 -2.19
N VAL A 303 7.26 -5.16 -3.25
CA VAL A 303 6.00 -4.46 -3.49
C VAL A 303 4.84 -5.41 -3.28
N LEU A 304 3.78 -4.96 -2.62
CA LEU A 304 2.50 -5.67 -2.59
C LEU A 304 1.55 -5.09 -3.63
N MET A 305 1.01 -5.98 -4.48
CA MET A 305 0.16 -5.58 -5.59
C MET A 305 -1.30 -5.44 -5.17
N ASN A 306 -1.99 -4.45 -5.72
CA ASN A 306 -3.38 -4.11 -5.38
C ASN A 306 -4.35 -5.24 -5.74
N VAL A 307 -4.16 -5.86 -6.90
CA VAL A 307 -5.07 -6.88 -7.44
C VAL A 307 -4.97 -8.20 -6.67
N THR A 308 -3.76 -8.59 -6.26
CA THR A 308 -3.54 -9.87 -5.59
C THR A 308 -3.50 -9.74 -4.07
N GLY A 309 -3.19 -8.55 -3.54
CA GLY A 309 -2.91 -8.30 -2.14
C GLY A 309 -1.66 -9.02 -1.63
N SER A 310 -0.74 -9.40 -2.51
CA SER A 310 0.42 -10.23 -2.20
C SER A 310 1.69 -9.65 -2.82
N PHE A 311 2.84 -10.10 -2.30
CA PHE A 311 4.14 -9.69 -2.81
C PHE A 311 4.35 -10.09 -4.27
N SER A 312 5.02 -9.22 -5.01
CA SER A 312 5.55 -9.55 -6.33
C SER A 312 6.97 -9.00 -6.49
N GLU A 313 7.87 -9.86 -6.97
CA GLU A 313 9.25 -9.51 -7.34
C GLU A 313 9.53 -9.71 -8.83
N ASP A 314 8.63 -10.40 -9.55
CA ASP A 314 8.74 -10.61 -10.99
C ASP A 314 8.15 -9.40 -11.72
N THR A 315 8.99 -8.73 -12.50
CA THR A 315 8.61 -7.57 -13.32
C THR A 315 7.45 -7.85 -14.27
N ASN A 316 7.31 -9.09 -14.78
CA ASN A 316 6.21 -9.45 -15.67
C ASN A 316 4.89 -9.55 -14.90
N ASP A 317 4.90 -10.22 -13.74
CA ASP A 317 3.73 -10.26 -12.87
C ASP A 317 3.33 -8.86 -12.41
N ILE A 318 4.28 -8.04 -11.93
CA ILE A 318 3.99 -6.64 -11.53
C ILE A 318 3.31 -5.87 -12.67
N LYS A 319 3.83 -5.97 -13.90
CA LYS A 319 3.24 -5.33 -15.08
C LYS A 319 1.81 -5.82 -15.34
N GLU A 320 1.59 -7.13 -15.34
CA GLU A 320 0.27 -7.72 -15.57
C GLU A 320 -0.75 -7.37 -14.48
N GLN A 321 -0.34 -7.32 -13.21
CA GLN A 321 -1.22 -6.88 -12.12
C GLN A 321 -1.56 -5.39 -12.25
N LEU A 322 -0.61 -4.54 -12.65
CA LEU A 322 -0.85 -3.10 -12.81
C LEU A 322 -1.88 -2.80 -13.92
N LYS A 323 -1.87 -3.57 -15.02
CA LYS A 323 -2.86 -3.44 -16.11
C LYS A 323 -4.28 -3.81 -15.66
N LYS A 324 -4.39 -4.85 -14.82
CA LYS A 324 -5.67 -5.29 -14.24
C LYS A 324 -6.23 -4.32 -13.20
N GLN A 325 -5.38 -3.49 -12.59
CA GLN A 325 -5.71 -2.64 -11.44
C GLN A 325 -6.95 -1.76 -11.64
N LEU A 326 -7.20 -1.27 -12.86
CA LEU A 326 -8.34 -0.37 -13.12
C LEU A 326 -9.71 -1.06 -13.03
N VAL A 327 -9.77 -2.36 -13.30
CA VAL A 327 -11.02 -3.12 -13.43
C VAL A 327 -11.19 -4.18 -12.35
N GLU A 328 -10.10 -4.59 -11.70
CA GLU A 328 -10.13 -5.54 -10.60
C GLU A 328 -10.22 -4.82 -9.24
N PRO A 329 -10.83 -5.45 -8.24
CA PRO A 329 -10.97 -4.86 -6.92
C PRO A 329 -9.64 -4.79 -6.17
N VAL A 330 -9.45 -3.70 -5.44
CA VAL A 330 -8.25 -3.49 -4.63
C VAL A 330 -8.31 -4.33 -3.34
N GLN A 331 -7.36 -5.23 -3.16
CA GLN A 331 -7.23 -6.18 -2.05
C GLN A 331 -6.45 -5.57 -0.87
N TRP A 332 -6.86 -4.41 -0.36
CA TRP A 332 -6.10 -3.66 0.64
C TRP A 332 -6.01 -4.37 2.00
N ARG A 333 -7.09 -5.00 2.49
CA ARG A 333 -7.04 -5.86 3.69
C ARG A 333 -5.95 -6.92 3.54
N LYS A 334 -5.98 -7.65 2.41
CA LYS A 334 -5.03 -8.73 2.15
C LYS A 334 -3.60 -8.21 2.07
N THR A 335 -3.40 -7.03 1.47
CA THR A 335 -2.11 -6.32 1.45
C THR A 335 -1.56 -6.12 2.87
N LEU A 336 -2.38 -5.59 3.78
CA LEU A 336 -1.96 -5.35 5.17
C LEU A 336 -1.68 -6.67 5.92
N VAL A 337 -2.51 -7.69 5.71
CA VAL A 337 -2.31 -9.02 6.31
C VAL A 337 -1.05 -9.69 5.79
N SER A 338 -0.79 -9.67 4.48
CA SER A 338 0.43 -10.26 3.91
C SER A 338 1.70 -9.57 4.41
N ALA A 339 1.66 -8.24 4.58
CA ALA A 339 2.75 -7.51 5.24
C ALA A 339 2.91 -7.96 6.71
N TYR A 340 1.81 -8.05 7.46
CA TYR A 340 1.82 -8.51 8.86
C TYR A 340 2.36 -9.94 9.02
N GLU A 341 1.94 -10.86 8.16
CA GLU A 341 2.42 -12.25 8.09
C GLU A 341 3.92 -12.31 7.75
N SER A 342 4.43 -11.28 7.06
CA SER A 342 5.86 -11.09 6.77
C SER A 342 6.60 -10.31 7.86
N ASN A 343 6.11 -10.37 9.10
CA ASN A 343 6.67 -9.75 10.29
C ASN A 343 6.69 -8.21 10.33
N VAL A 344 6.00 -7.52 9.41
CA VAL A 344 5.81 -6.07 9.51
C VAL A 344 4.97 -5.76 10.75
N ARG A 345 5.45 -4.83 11.58
CA ARG A 345 4.73 -4.34 12.77
C ARG A 345 4.60 -2.82 12.83
N GLN A 346 5.25 -2.10 11.91
CA GLN A 346 5.17 -0.66 11.81
C GLN A 346 4.71 -0.26 10.40
N PHE A 347 3.64 0.53 10.32
CA PHE A 347 3.04 0.97 9.07
C PHE A 347 3.13 2.49 8.95
N ILE A 348 3.88 2.97 7.97
CA ILE A 348 4.15 4.39 7.76
C ILE A 348 3.33 4.87 6.57
N GLU A 349 2.34 5.73 6.80
CA GLU A 349 1.54 6.34 5.74
C GLU A 349 2.18 7.65 5.28
N VAL A 350 2.44 7.77 3.98
CA VAL A 350 2.81 9.03 3.31
C VAL A 350 1.61 9.50 2.50
N SER A 351 0.97 10.57 2.98
CA SER A 351 -0.33 10.99 2.45
C SER A 351 -0.71 12.40 2.94
N PRO A 352 -1.57 13.15 2.21
CA PRO A 352 -2.09 14.43 2.72
C PRO A 352 -3.02 14.27 3.93
N SER A 353 -3.66 13.11 4.10
CA SER A 353 -4.58 12.80 5.21
C SER A 353 -4.41 11.38 5.74
N ARG A 354 -4.77 11.15 7.00
CA ARG A 354 -4.67 9.85 7.71
C ARG A 354 -5.80 8.90 7.35
N VAL A 355 -5.70 8.23 6.21
CA VAL A 355 -6.70 7.25 5.76
C VAL A 355 -6.23 5.84 6.07
N LEU A 356 -5.01 5.49 5.64
CA LEU A 356 -4.49 4.13 5.73
C LEU A 356 -4.10 3.75 7.16
N THR A 357 -3.49 4.67 7.91
CA THR A 357 -3.21 4.50 9.35
C THR A 357 -4.47 4.23 10.16
N SER A 358 -5.58 4.92 9.83
CA SER A 358 -6.87 4.68 10.48
C SER A 358 -7.43 3.30 10.16
N ILE A 359 -7.23 2.80 8.94
CA ILE A 359 -7.63 1.44 8.54
C ILE A 359 -6.80 0.41 9.31
N VAL A 360 -5.47 0.53 9.32
CA VAL A 360 -4.58 -0.40 10.05
C VAL A 360 -5.00 -0.51 11.52
N LYS A 361 -5.17 0.63 12.20
CA LYS A 361 -5.51 0.66 13.63
C LYS A 361 -6.88 0.10 13.96
N ASN A 362 -7.87 0.41 13.13
CA ASN A 362 -9.27 0.24 13.55
C ASN A 362 -10.03 -0.82 12.75
N ARG A 363 -9.44 -1.41 11.71
CA ARG A 363 -10.14 -2.26 10.74
C ARG A 363 -9.40 -3.55 10.38
N ILE A 364 -8.25 -3.82 10.99
CA ILE A 364 -7.45 -5.03 10.76
C ILE A 364 -7.16 -5.67 12.11
N SER A 365 -7.88 -6.73 12.46
CA SER A 365 -7.74 -7.41 13.76
C SER A 365 -6.34 -7.97 13.98
N ASP A 366 -5.67 -8.42 12.91
CA ASP A 366 -4.30 -8.91 12.95
C ASP A 366 -3.32 -7.83 13.45
N CYS A 367 -3.67 -6.55 13.24
CA CYS A 367 -2.82 -5.39 13.53
C CYS A 367 -3.15 -4.67 14.86
N ASP A 368 -3.85 -5.32 15.80
CA ASP A 368 -4.25 -4.72 17.11
C ASP A 368 -3.05 -4.18 17.93
N GLY A 369 -1.85 -4.74 17.73
CA GLY A 369 -0.60 -4.28 18.34
C GLY A 369 0.38 -3.55 17.39
N CYS A 370 -0.04 -3.22 16.17
CA CYS A 370 0.86 -2.60 15.21
C CYS A 370 1.05 -1.10 15.45
N LEU A 371 2.27 -0.63 15.23
CA LEU A 371 2.60 0.78 15.24
C LEU A 371 2.18 1.41 13.90
N THR A 372 1.73 2.65 13.94
CA THR A 372 1.45 3.41 12.72
C THR A 372 2.01 4.82 12.83
N ASP A 373 2.71 5.26 11.79
CA ASP A 373 3.15 6.65 11.65
C ASP A 373 2.48 7.30 10.45
N PHE A 374 2.41 8.62 10.49
CA PHE A 374 1.82 9.43 9.43
C PHE A 374 2.76 10.56 9.07
N LEU A 375 3.20 10.56 7.82
CA LEU A 375 4.04 11.59 7.22
C LEU A 375 3.15 12.43 6.30
N GLU A 376 2.78 13.60 6.82
CA GLU A 376 1.88 14.52 6.14
C GLU A 376 2.52 15.10 4.88
N VAL A 377 1.81 14.96 3.76
CA VAL A 377 2.17 15.52 2.44
C VAL A 377 1.65 16.93 2.30
#